data_AF-A0A7G1I826-F1
#
_entry.id   AF-A0A7G1I826-F1
#
_cell.length_a   1.000
_cell.length_b   1.000
_cell.length_c   1.000
_cell.angle_alpha   90.00
_cell.angle_beta   90.00
_cell.angle_gamma   90.00
#
_symmetry.space_group_name_H-M   'P 1'
#
loop_
_entity.id
_entity.type
_entity.pdbx_description
1 polymer ?
#
loop_
_entity_poly.entity_id
_entity_poly.type
_entity_poly.pdbx_seq_one_letter_code
_entity_poly.pdbx_strand_id
1 'polypeptide(L)'
;MATRESLLRWQSALDDMEQFGAMPSGQQLRQQLSNPQAQELVRPGGPLYGFFYGYITRFVTAPFHALWSTDHPTDPALLAALQPVADAITALSPHEEILPQWDNLSAVVHAARLSVDVESMSEPTVDTIIADILSSLRTTLLVSCVGQKGSIRLIAEEFIRHARSFAKSTIAPLKCYDVATNTFVDKESPTTLSLVGFKYFANRDDPPSDPSVESLPESPPAVAKQFAAQAIVDFYTDWEEHYRRELAIAHGCSPYDFQIDYFGDLNRMRQDYVHNRGVCSGSVHCRRLKWFSRGDLMIPTPQNYVELLAAFPIEELRQKPSPRTSGTDRVSIRASIPVIREFEQLAGQVRESKSDALNEALSDWIAGNTIAGE
;
A
#
# COMPACT_ATOMS: atom_id res chain seq x y z
N MET A 1 4.89 20.38 1.01
CA MET A 1 4.11 19.44 1.83
C MET A 1 4.81 18.14 1.75
N ALA A 2 5.10 17.57 2.90
CA ALA A 2 4.96 16.14 3.04
C ALA A 2 3.53 15.78 2.62
N THR A 3 3.33 14.78 1.77
CA THR A 3 1.96 14.31 1.50
C THR A 3 1.32 13.80 2.79
N ARG A 4 0.00 13.63 2.76
CA ARG A 4 -0.73 13.01 3.86
C ARG A 4 -0.15 11.64 4.25
N GLU A 5 0.28 10.84 3.28
CA GLU A 5 0.85 9.53 3.55
C GLU A 5 2.23 9.62 4.20
N SER A 6 3.09 10.53 3.75
CA SER A 6 4.37 10.80 4.40
C SER A 6 4.17 11.24 5.86
N LEU A 7 3.21 12.13 6.13
CA LEU A 7 2.87 12.56 7.49
C LEU A 7 2.39 11.39 8.36
N LEU A 8 1.45 10.56 7.85
CA LEU A 8 0.95 9.39 8.58
C LEU A 8 2.06 8.38 8.89
N ARG A 9 3.02 8.18 7.98
CA ARG A 9 4.16 7.29 8.20
C ARG A 9 5.07 7.79 9.32
N TRP A 10 5.38 9.08 9.33
CA TRP A 10 6.18 9.70 10.40
C TRP A 10 5.44 9.75 11.73
N GLN A 11 4.14 10.04 11.73
CA GLN A 11 3.30 9.95 12.93
C GLN A 11 3.33 8.53 13.50
N SER A 12 3.14 7.50 12.68
CA SER A 12 3.20 6.11 13.12
C SER A 12 4.57 5.75 13.72
N ALA A 13 5.67 6.21 13.13
CA ALA A 13 7.01 5.97 13.67
C ALA A 13 7.22 6.64 15.04
N LEU A 14 6.71 7.86 15.21
CA LEU A 14 6.75 8.58 16.50
C LEU A 14 5.84 7.93 17.54
N ASP A 15 4.65 7.46 17.13
CA ASP A 15 3.71 6.73 17.99
C ASP A 15 4.32 5.41 18.48
N ASP A 16 5.02 4.66 17.63
CA ASP A 16 5.74 3.45 18.03
C ASP A 16 6.84 3.73 19.08
N MET A 17 7.54 4.87 18.95
CA MET A 17 8.51 5.33 19.94
C MET A 17 7.85 5.75 21.26
N GLU A 18 6.71 6.47 21.22
CA GLU A 18 5.95 6.87 22.41
C GLU A 18 5.31 5.69 23.12
N GLN A 19 4.77 4.72 22.37
CA GLN A 19 4.06 3.56 22.89
C GLN A 19 4.88 2.83 23.94
N PHE A 20 6.19 2.72 23.78
CA PHE A 20 7.06 2.08 24.78
C PHE A 20 6.99 2.77 26.14
N GLY A 21 7.04 4.11 26.18
CA GLY A 21 6.91 4.87 27.44
C GLY A 21 5.49 4.89 28.00
N ALA A 22 4.48 4.76 27.12
CA ALA A 22 3.06 4.79 27.48
C ALA A 22 2.49 3.43 27.91
N MET A 23 3.12 2.31 27.52
CA MET A 23 2.68 0.96 27.92
C MET A 23 2.76 0.78 29.44
N PRO A 24 1.83 0.02 30.06
CA PRO A 24 1.87 -0.27 31.50
C PRO A 24 3.19 -0.90 31.95
N SER A 25 3.78 -1.78 31.12
CA SER A 25 5.09 -2.38 31.36
C SER A 25 6.23 -1.36 31.31
N GLY A 26 6.17 -0.38 30.40
CA GLY A 26 7.14 0.70 30.29
C GLY A 26 7.05 1.69 31.45
N GLN A 27 5.84 2.07 31.86
CA GLN A 27 5.60 2.90 33.05
C GLN A 27 6.06 2.20 34.33
N GLN A 28 5.75 0.92 34.48
CA GLN A 28 6.20 0.11 35.62
C GLN A 28 7.72 -0.04 35.64
N LEU A 29 8.33 -0.27 34.47
CA LEU A 29 9.78 -0.30 34.33
C LEU A 29 10.41 1.04 34.73
N ARG A 30 9.86 2.17 34.26
CA ARG A 30 10.35 3.50 34.62
C ARG A 30 10.23 3.77 36.12
N GLN A 31 9.12 3.40 36.75
CA GLN A 31 8.95 3.49 38.21
C GLN A 31 9.96 2.61 38.97
N GLN A 32 10.24 1.40 38.47
CA GLN A 32 11.25 0.52 39.05
C GLN A 32 12.65 1.12 38.92
N LEU A 33 12.99 1.69 37.76
CA LEU A 33 14.29 2.32 37.51
C LEU A 33 14.49 3.62 38.30
N SER A 34 13.43 4.27 38.76
CA SER A 34 13.52 5.42 39.67
C SER A 34 13.89 5.05 41.11
N ASN A 35 13.92 3.76 41.46
CA ASN A 35 14.38 3.30 42.78
C ASN A 35 15.92 3.33 42.85
N PRO A 36 16.53 3.89 43.91
CA PRO A 36 17.99 3.93 44.09
C PRO A 36 18.69 2.57 43.90
N GLN A 37 18.09 1.47 44.36
CA GLN A 37 18.65 0.12 44.18
C GLN A 37 18.66 -0.34 42.71
N ALA A 38 17.65 0.06 41.93
CA ALA A 38 17.60 -0.24 40.50
C ALA A 38 18.57 0.64 39.72
N GLN A 39 18.75 1.90 40.12
CA GLN A 39 19.71 2.83 39.52
C GLN A 39 21.15 2.29 39.59
N GLU A 40 21.52 1.60 40.68
CA GLU A 40 22.84 0.94 40.76
C GLU A 40 23.01 -0.20 39.75
N LEU A 41 21.93 -0.88 39.35
CA LEU A 41 21.96 -1.96 38.36
C LEU A 41 22.05 -1.44 36.93
N VAL A 42 21.52 -0.23 36.69
CA VAL A 42 21.42 0.41 35.36
C VAL A 42 22.28 1.66 35.20
N ARG A 43 23.23 1.90 36.10
CA ARG A 43 24.28 2.92 35.91
C ARG A 43 25.31 2.45 34.87
N PRO A 44 26.06 3.35 34.23
CA PRO A 44 27.16 2.96 33.33
C PRO A 44 28.09 1.92 33.98
N GLY A 45 28.30 0.79 33.30
CA GLY A 45 29.08 -0.34 33.80
C GLY A 45 28.34 -1.28 34.78
N GLY A 46 27.08 -1.00 35.09
CA GLY A 46 26.20 -1.87 35.88
C GLY A 46 25.77 -3.13 35.12
N PRO A 47 25.37 -4.20 35.83
CA PRO A 47 25.07 -5.51 35.24
C PRO A 47 23.90 -5.52 34.25
N LEU A 48 22.96 -4.56 34.37
CA LEU A 48 21.80 -4.46 33.47
C LEU A 48 21.90 -3.30 32.48
N TYR A 49 22.94 -2.46 32.57
CA TYR A 49 23.11 -1.28 31.72
C TYR A 49 23.07 -1.60 30.23
N GLY A 50 23.89 -2.56 29.80
CA GLY A 50 24.00 -2.93 28.38
C GLY A 50 22.69 -3.47 27.79
N PHE A 51 21.88 -4.14 28.61
CA PHE A 51 20.55 -4.60 28.19
C PHE A 51 19.62 -3.42 27.92
N PHE A 52 19.48 -2.48 28.86
CA PHE A 52 18.57 -1.35 28.71
C PHE A 52 19.05 -0.34 27.64
N TYR A 53 20.34 -0.03 27.62
CA TYR A 53 20.91 0.83 26.57
C TYR A 53 20.72 0.19 25.18
N GLY A 54 21.03 -1.10 25.04
CA GLY A 54 20.80 -1.85 23.81
C GLY A 54 19.33 -1.91 23.42
N TYR A 55 18.43 -2.01 24.39
CA TYR A 55 16.99 -1.99 24.13
C TYR A 55 16.52 -0.64 23.59
N ILE A 56 16.89 0.46 24.22
CA ILE A 56 16.53 1.82 23.75
C ILE A 56 17.07 2.05 22.34
N THR A 57 18.37 1.80 22.13
CA THR A 57 19.05 2.10 20.85
C THR A 57 18.69 1.16 19.70
N ARG A 58 18.15 -0.04 19.96
CA ARG A 58 17.85 -1.04 18.92
C ARG A 58 16.38 -1.37 18.76
N PHE A 59 15.55 -1.11 19.76
CA PHE A 59 14.11 -1.38 19.68
C PHE A 59 13.32 -0.09 19.68
N VAL A 60 13.55 0.80 20.65
CA VAL A 60 12.78 2.05 20.76
C VAL A 60 13.07 2.96 19.57
N THR A 61 14.32 3.16 19.19
CA THR A 61 14.70 4.06 18.09
C THR A 61 14.63 3.41 16.70
N ALA A 62 14.35 2.10 16.61
CA ALA A 62 14.41 1.37 15.35
C ALA A 62 13.40 1.83 14.29
N PRO A 63 12.12 2.08 14.62
CA PRO A 63 11.15 2.58 13.62
C PRO A 63 11.61 3.90 12.99
N PHE A 64 12.06 4.84 13.82
CA PHE A 64 12.57 6.13 13.35
C PHE A 64 13.83 5.97 12.50
N HIS A 65 14.83 5.21 12.97
CA HIS A 65 16.08 5.01 12.22
C HIS A 65 15.83 4.33 10.87
N ALA A 66 14.96 3.32 10.83
CA ALA A 66 14.59 2.65 9.59
C ALA A 66 13.96 3.64 8.61
N LEU A 67 12.96 4.40 9.04
CA LEU A 67 12.28 5.38 8.18
C LEU A 67 13.22 6.52 7.76
N TRP A 68 14.04 7.05 8.68
CA TRP A 68 15.02 8.11 8.41
C TRP A 68 16.04 7.71 7.33
N SER A 69 16.44 6.44 7.32
CA SER A 69 17.39 5.93 6.32
C SER A 69 16.77 5.60 4.96
N THR A 70 15.48 5.29 4.92
CA THR A 70 14.79 4.75 3.72
C THR A 70 13.86 5.76 3.05
N ASP A 71 13.36 6.72 3.82
CA ASP A 71 12.41 7.75 3.40
C ASP A 71 12.67 9.06 4.16
N HIS A 72 13.87 9.59 3.98
CA HIS A 72 14.28 10.83 4.64
C HIS A 72 13.33 11.99 4.28
N PRO A 73 12.86 12.79 5.25
CA PRO A 73 11.93 13.88 4.98
C PRO A 73 12.59 14.91 4.05
N THR A 74 11.88 15.27 2.99
CA THR A 74 12.31 16.28 2.00
C THR A 74 11.61 17.63 2.19
N ASP A 75 10.45 17.63 2.85
CA ASP A 75 9.74 18.85 3.23
C ASP A 75 10.50 19.56 4.37
N PRO A 76 10.84 20.86 4.23
CA PRO A 76 11.63 21.57 5.24
C PRO A 76 10.97 21.67 6.61
N ALA A 77 9.64 21.78 6.68
CA ALA A 77 8.92 21.89 7.95
C ALA A 77 8.86 20.52 8.65
N LEU A 78 8.56 19.45 7.90
CA LEU A 78 8.64 18.09 8.44
C LEU A 78 10.06 17.74 8.90
N LEU A 79 11.08 18.09 8.10
CA LEU A 79 12.48 17.90 8.49
C LEU A 79 12.80 18.67 9.78
N ALA A 80 12.39 19.93 9.89
CA ALA A 80 12.62 20.74 11.09
C ALA A 80 11.92 20.16 12.34
N ALA A 81 10.72 19.58 12.17
CA ALA A 81 10.00 18.91 13.26
C ALA A 81 10.69 17.62 13.73
N LEU A 82 11.30 16.85 12.81
CA LEU A 82 11.89 15.54 13.11
C LEU A 82 13.38 15.60 13.45
N GLN A 83 14.11 16.64 13.02
CA GLN A 83 15.55 16.78 13.26
C GLN A 83 15.94 16.68 14.75
N PRO A 84 15.21 17.30 15.71
CA PRO A 84 15.52 17.15 17.14
C PRO A 84 15.47 15.70 17.63
N VAL A 85 14.61 14.86 17.04
CA VAL A 85 14.54 13.42 17.35
C VAL A 85 15.79 12.71 16.82
N ALA A 86 16.18 12.99 15.57
CA ALA A 86 17.40 12.42 14.98
C ALA A 86 18.67 12.81 15.78
N ASP A 87 18.74 14.07 16.22
CA ASP A 87 19.85 14.57 17.04
C ASP A 87 19.88 13.88 18.41
N ALA A 88 18.73 13.72 19.08
CA ALA A 88 18.64 13.03 20.36
C ALA A 88 19.01 11.54 20.26
N ILE A 89 18.62 10.86 19.18
CA ILE A 89 19.03 9.48 18.92
C ILE A 89 20.55 9.38 18.73
N THR A 90 21.13 10.32 17.97
CA THR A 90 22.57 10.36 17.70
C THR A 90 23.38 10.68 18.96
N ALA A 91 22.81 11.45 19.89
CA ALA A 91 23.44 11.81 21.15
C ALA A 91 23.43 10.68 22.20
N LEU A 92 22.72 9.56 21.96
CA LEU A 92 22.68 8.44 22.92
C LEU A 92 24.06 7.83 23.15
N SER A 93 24.53 7.88 24.39
CA SER A 93 25.87 7.45 24.82
C SER A 93 25.82 6.23 25.73
N PRO A 94 26.65 5.20 25.47
CA PRO A 94 26.77 4.02 26.35
C PRO A 94 27.55 4.33 27.64
N HIS A 95 27.95 5.59 27.85
CA HIS A 95 28.73 6.03 29.01
C HIS A 95 27.95 6.95 29.95
N GLU A 96 26.72 7.32 29.58
CA GLU A 96 25.88 8.23 30.37
C GLU A 96 24.71 7.50 31.03
N GLU A 97 24.10 8.12 32.03
CA GLU A 97 22.95 7.56 32.73
C GLU A 97 21.77 7.37 31.77
N ILE A 98 21.05 6.24 31.91
CA ILE A 98 19.97 5.88 30.98
C ILE A 98 18.73 6.75 31.13
N LEU A 99 18.35 7.09 32.37
CA LEU A 99 17.11 7.81 32.64
C LEU A 99 17.09 9.22 32.02
N PRO A 100 18.11 10.08 32.21
CA PRO A 100 18.13 11.39 31.56
C PRO A 100 18.11 11.31 30.03
N GLN A 101 18.81 10.33 29.45
CA GLN A 101 18.82 10.10 28.00
C GLN A 101 17.43 9.69 27.48
N TRP A 102 16.75 8.79 28.20
CA TRP A 102 15.37 8.39 27.88
C TRP A 102 14.42 9.58 28.05
N ASP A 103 14.50 10.33 29.14
CA ASP A 103 13.64 11.49 29.39
C ASP A 103 13.77 12.53 28.26
N ASN A 104 15.00 12.82 27.83
CA ASN A 104 15.26 13.70 26.70
C ASN A 104 14.65 13.14 25.40
N LEU A 105 14.90 11.87 25.08
CA LEU A 105 14.35 11.22 23.89
C LEU A 105 12.81 11.26 23.88
N SER A 106 12.16 10.93 24.99
CA SER A 106 10.70 10.98 25.11
C SER A 106 10.16 12.39 24.95
N ALA A 107 10.83 13.40 25.50
CA ALA A 107 10.41 14.79 25.37
C ALA A 107 10.48 15.29 23.92
N VAL A 108 11.57 15.00 23.20
CA VAL A 108 11.71 15.44 21.81
C VAL A 108 10.77 14.70 20.87
N VAL A 109 10.53 13.40 21.08
CA VAL A 109 9.56 12.61 20.31
C VAL A 109 8.16 13.17 20.49
N HIS A 110 7.79 13.48 21.74
CA HIS A 110 6.48 14.07 22.04
C HIS A 110 6.29 15.45 21.40
N ALA A 111 7.31 16.30 21.48
CA ALA A 111 7.31 17.60 20.85
C ALA A 111 7.18 17.49 19.32
N ALA A 112 7.95 16.59 18.69
CA ALA A 112 7.88 16.34 17.26
C ALA A 112 6.48 15.88 16.83
N ARG A 113 5.85 14.99 17.60
CA ARG A 113 4.48 14.51 17.32
C ARG A 113 3.46 15.65 17.32
N LEU A 114 3.51 16.51 18.32
CA LEU A 114 2.64 17.69 18.39
C LEU A 114 2.90 18.67 17.23
N SER A 115 4.16 18.85 16.83
CA SER A 115 4.51 19.71 15.69
C SER A 115 3.99 19.18 14.36
N VAL A 116 4.11 17.86 14.13
CA VAL A 116 3.61 17.21 12.90
C VAL A 116 2.08 17.30 12.79
N ASP A 117 1.35 17.35 13.91
CA ASP A 117 -0.11 17.47 13.94
C ASP A 117 -0.65 18.90 13.72
N VAL A 118 0.14 19.94 14.05
CA VAL A 118 -0.36 21.33 14.17
C VAL A 118 0.09 22.25 13.03
N GLU A 119 1.26 22.03 12.43
CA GLU A 119 1.77 22.93 11.40
C GLU A 119 1.09 22.71 10.04
N SER A 120 0.61 23.80 9.43
CA SER A 120 0.16 23.84 8.04
C SER A 120 1.37 23.65 7.13
N MET A 121 1.63 22.41 6.73
CA MET A 121 2.72 22.07 5.82
C MET A 121 2.55 22.77 4.45
N SER A 122 3.66 23.14 3.80
CA SER A 122 3.73 23.81 2.46
C SER A 122 3.03 22.99 1.37
N GLU A 123 2.81 23.39 0.11
CA GLU A 123 2.19 22.48 -0.91
C GLU A 123 3.13 21.33 -1.37
N PRO A 124 2.63 20.13 -1.73
CA PRO A 124 3.49 18.97 -1.94
C PRO A 124 4.29 19.14 -3.21
N THR A 125 5.59 18.86 -3.14
CA THR A 125 6.43 18.95 -4.33
C THR A 125 6.18 17.75 -5.24
N VAL A 126 6.48 17.90 -6.52
CA VAL A 126 6.42 16.81 -7.50
C VAL A 126 7.22 15.58 -7.02
N ASP A 127 8.42 15.79 -6.50
CA ASP A 127 9.27 14.69 -6.01
C ASP A 127 8.68 13.98 -4.79
N THR A 128 8.05 14.73 -3.87
CA THR A 128 7.37 14.15 -2.72
C THR A 128 6.21 13.26 -3.19
N ILE A 129 5.36 13.76 -4.09
CA ILE A 129 4.23 13.00 -4.63
C ILE A 129 4.71 11.73 -5.34
N ILE A 130 5.77 11.80 -6.14
CA ILE A 130 6.34 10.64 -6.83
C ILE A 130 6.86 9.59 -5.83
N ALA A 131 7.52 10.03 -4.76
CA ALA A 131 7.99 9.14 -3.71
C ALA A 131 6.83 8.39 -3.02
N ASP A 132 5.72 9.09 -2.77
CA ASP A 132 4.53 8.49 -2.17
C ASP A 132 3.83 7.50 -3.11
N ILE A 133 3.68 7.83 -4.39
CA ILE A 133 3.16 6.88 -5.39
C ILE A 133 3.98 5.58 -5.37
N LEU A 134 5.32 5.69 -5.36
CA LEU A 134 6.21 4.53 -5.34
C LEU A 134 6.11 3.76 -4.01
N SER A 135 5.97 4.46 -2.90
CA SER A 135 5.77 3.86 -1.57
C SER A 135 4.45 3.08 -1.51
N SER A 136 3.36 3.65 -2.04
CA SER A 136 2.06 2.99 -2.14
C SER A 136 2.12 1.75 -3.04
N LEU A 137 2.79 1.82 -4.20
CA LEU A 137 3.03 0.65 -5.04
C LEU A 137 3.75 -0.47 -4.27
N ARG A 138 4.87 -0.14 -3.61
CA ARG A 138 5.66 -1.12 -2.84
C ARG A 138 4.86 -1.74 -1.72
N THR A 139 4.08 -0.93 -1.00
CA THR A 139 3.24 -1.38 0.12
C THR A 139 2.14 -2.31 -0.38
N THR A 140 1.44 -1.92 -1.44
CA THR A 140 0.40 -2.73 -2.08
C THR A 140 0.94 -4.08 -2.54
N LEU A 141 2.10 -4.09 -3.20
CA LEU A 141 2.76 -5.35 -3.60
C LEU A 141 3.18 -6.19 -2.40
N LEU A 142 3.72 -5.58 -1.34
CA LEU A 142 4.11 -6.28 -0.12
C LEU A 142 2.90 -6.95 0.53
N VAL A 143 1.79 -6.24 0.69
CA VAL A 143 0.54 -6.78 1.24
C VAL A 143 0.06 -7.98 0.42
N SER A 144 0.05 -7.87 -0.90
CA SER A 144 -0.33 -8.98 -1.78
C SER A 144 0.61 -10.17 -1.70
N CYS A 145 1.93 -9.95 -1.68
CA CYS A 145 2.91 -11.02 -1.54
C CYS A 145 2.83 -11.71 -0.16
N VAL A 146 2.62 -10.95 0.92
CA VAL A 146 2.43 -11.51 2.26
C VAL A 146 1.12 -12.28 2.36
N GLY A 147 0.03 -11.77 1.77
CA GLY A 147 -1.26 -12.47 1.68
C GLY A 147 -1.15 -13.81 0.94
N GLN A 148 -0.42 -13.83 -0.18
CA GLN A 148 -0.12 -15.06 -0.91
C GLN A 148 0.70 -16.05 -0.07
N LYS A 149 1.79 -15.60 0.57
CA LYS A 149 2.61 -16.45 1.45
C LYS A 149 1.82 -16.97 2.65
N GLY A 150 0.98 -16.13 3.25
CA GLY A 150 0.08 -16.52 4.33
C GLY A 150 -0.87 -17.63 3.89
N SER A 151 -1.46 -17.51 2.70
CA SER A 151 -2.33 -18.53 2.13
C SER A 151 -1.64 -19.88 1.94
N ILE A 152 -0.41 -19.88 1.39
CA ILE A 152 0.40 -21.09 1.23
C ILE A 152 0.73 -21.72 2.58
N ARG A 153 1.12 -20.89 3.56
CA ARG A 153 1.42 -21.35 4.92
C ARG A 153 0.20 -22.00 5.58
N LEU A 154 -0.98 -21.41 5.45
CA LEU A 154 -2.23 -21.97 5.99
C LEU A 154 -2.49 -23.38 5.43
N ILE A 155 -2.29 -23.57 4.12
CA ILE A 155 -2.47 -24.88 3.45
C ILE A 155 -1.43 -25.89 3.93
N ALA A 156 -0.16 -25.50 4.04
CA ALA A 156 0.90 -26.37 4.51
C ALA A 156 0.67 -26.79 5.98
N GLU A 157 0.26 -25.85 6.84
CA GLU A 157 -0.06 -26.14 8.24
C GLU A 157 -1.28 -27.05 8.40
N GLU A 158 -2.30 -26.91 7.54
CA GLU A 158 -3.45 -27.83 7.48
C GLU A 158 -3.01 -29.25 7.10
N PHE A 159 -2.17 -29.39 6.06
CA PHE A 159 -1.63 -30.67 5.63
C PHE A 159 -0.83 -31.37 6.73
N ILE A 160 0.11 -30.66 7.38
CA ILE A 160 0.93 -31.19 8.48
C ILE A 160 0.03 -31.63 9.65
N ARG A 161 -1.02 -30.87 9.95
CA ARG A 161 -2.00 -31.22 11.00
C ARG A 161 -2.74 -32.50 10.66
N HIS A 162 -3.19 -32.68 9.42
CA HIS A 162 -3.83 -33.91 8.97
C HIS A 162 -2.88 -35.11 9.04
N ALA A 163 -1.63 -34.97 8.58
CA ALA A 163 -0.63 -36.03 8.66
C ALA A 163 -0.33 -36.46 10.10
N ARG A 164 -0.24 -35.50 11.03
CA ARG A 164 -0.04 -35.77 12.47
C ARG A 164 -1.26 -36.42 13.13
N SER A 165 -2.46 -36.00 12.77
CA SER A 165 -3.72 -36.57 13.28
C SER A 165 -3.85 -38.05 12.87
N PHE A 166 -3.46 -38.38 11.64
CA PHE A 166 -3.37 -39.76 11.17
C PHE A 166 -2.36 -40.59 11.97
N ALA A 167 -1.18 -40.01 12.26
CA ALA A 167 -0.10 -40.71 12.97
C ALA A 167 -0.34 -40.93 14.47
N LYS A 168 -1.17 -40.11 15.15
CA LYS A 168 -1.32 -40.13 16.62
C LYS A 168 -2.74 -40.36 17.14
N SER A 169 -3.78 -40.43 16.30
CA SER A 169 -5.20 -40.72 16.66
C SER A 169 -5.78 -40.00 17.90
N THR A 170 -5.20 -38.87 18.35
CA THR A 170 -5.56 -38.23 19.63
C THR A 170 -6.00 -36.77 19.51
N ILE A 171 -5.85 -36.14 18.34
CA ILE A 171 -6.27 -34.74 18.13
C ILE A 171 -7.13 -34.68 16.87
N ALA A 172 -8.42 -34.33 17.05
CA ALA A 172 -9.30 -34.02 15.93
C ALA A 172 -8.74 -32.78 15.20
N PRO A 173 -8.58 -32.81 13.86
CA PRO A 173 -8.03 -31.68 13.13
C PRO A 173 -8.98 -30.48 13.22
N LEU A 174 -8.45 -29.28 13.46
CA LEU A 174 -9.18 -28.03 13.31
C LEU A 174 -9.56 -27.88 11.83
N LYS A 175 -10.84 -27.70 11.54
CA LYS A 175 -11.39 -27.78 10.17
C LYS A 175 -11.69 -26.43 9.57
N CYS A 176 -11.81 -25.40 10.41
CA CYS A 176 -12.24 -24.08 9.98
C CYS A 176 -11.36 -22.98 10.56
N TYR A 177 -11.41 -21.82 9.91
CA TYR A 177 -10.83 -20.57 10.39
C TYR A 177 -11.97 -19.60 10.72
N ASP A 178 -12.04 -19.13 11.96
CA ASP A 178 -13.06 -18.18 12.42
C ASP A 178 -12.59 -16.74 12.21
N VAL A 179 -13.26 -16.01 11.31
CA VAL A 179 -12.90 -14.63 10.98
C VAL A 179 -13.20 -13.66 12.11
N ALA A 180 -14.10 -14.00 13.03
CA ALA A 180 -14.44 -13.13 14.15
C ALA A 180 -13.36 -13.11 15.24
N THR A 181 -12.71 -14.26 15.47
CA THR A 181 -11.69 -14.41 16.51
C THR A 181 -10.28 -14.46 15.95
N ASN A 182 -10.11 -14.58 14.63
CA ASN A 182 -8.82 -14.78 13.97
C ASN A 182 -8.09 -16.04 14.51
N THR A 183 -8.85 -17.12 14.70
CA THR A 183 -8.32 -18.39 15.22
C THR A 183 -8.86 -19.60 14.47
N PHE A 184 -8.14 -20.72 14.55
CA PHE A 184 -8.59 -21.99 14.01
C PHE A 184 -9.52 -22.71 14.98
N VAL A 185 -10.62 -23.25 14.47
CA VAL A 185 -11.66 -23.93 15.25
C VAL A 185 -12.05 -25.28 14.65
N ASP A 186 -12.65 -26.14 15.46
CA ASP A 186 -13.10 -27.49 15.08
C ASP A 186 -14.55 -27.53 14.59
N LYS A 187 -15.38 -26.56 14.98
CA LYS A 187 -16.81 -26.47 14.67
C LYS A 187 -17.10 -25.32 13.71
N GLU A 188 -18.04 -25.58 12.81
CA GLU A 188 -18.58 -24.56 11.92
C GLU A 188 -19.49 -23.59 12.69
N SER A 189 -19.44 -22.33 12.29
CA SER A 189 -20.32 -21.25 12.70
C SER A 189 -20.57 -20.31 11.49
N PRO A 190 -21.50 -19.34 11.59
CA PRO A 190 -21.68 -18.32 10.56
C PRO A 190 -20.43 -17.48 10.25
N THR A 191 -19.42 -17.48 11.13
CA THR A 191 -18.18 -16.72 10.98
C THR A 191 -16.98 -17.59 10.59
N THR A 192 -17.19 -18.89 10.36
CA THR A 192 -16.09 -19.81 10.03
C THR A 192 -15.99 -20.09 8.54
N LEU A 193 -14.76 -20.15 8.04
CA LEU A 193 -14.42 -20.58 6.68
C LEU A 193 -13.78 -21.98 6.71
N SER A 194 -14.26 -22.90 5.87
CA SER A 194 -13.70 -24.25 5.75
C SER A 194 -12.29 -24.22 5.18
N LEU A 195 -11.32 -24.86 5.86
CA LEU A 195 -9.94 -24.97 5.38
C LEU A 195 -9.83 -25.84 4.11
N VAL A 196 -10.65 -26.89 4.03
CA VAL A 196 -10.72 -27.74 2.82
C VAL A 196 -11.27 -26.96 1.63
N GLY A 197 -12.31 -26.14 1.87
CA GLY A 197 -12.85 -25.23 0.85
C GLY A 197 -11.83 -24.19 0.40
N PHE A 198 -11.11 -23.60 1.35
CA PHE A 198 -10.02 -22.67 1.06
C PHE A 198 -8.89 -23.33 0.25
N LYS A 199 -8.48 -24.55 0.61
CA LYS A 199 -7.46 -25.31 -0.12
C LYS A 199 -7.86 -25.57 -1.57
N TYR A 200 -9.11 -25.98 -1.82
CA TYR A 200 -9.60 -26.18 -3.19
C TYR A 200 -9.60 -24.89 -4.01
N PHE A 201 -9.97 -23.78 -3.38
CA PHE A 201 -9.94 -22.48 -4.01
C PHE A 201 -8.50 -22.01 -4.29
N ALA A 202 -7.60 -22.21 -3.33
CA ALA A 202 -6.23 -21.73 -3.43
C ALA A 202 -5.37 -22.55 -4.39
N ASN A 203 -5.59 -23.86 -4.46
CA ASN A 203 -4.83 -24.80 -5.29
C ASN A 203 -5.66 -25.40 -6.42
N ARG A 204 -6.64 -24.65 -6.94
CA ARG A 204 -7.60 -25.13 -7.94
C ARG A 204 -6.92 -25.77 -9.17
N ASP A 205 -5.70 -25.34 -9.49
CA ASP A 205 -5.00 -25.69 -10.71
C ASP A 205 -3.74 -26.56 -10.50
N ASP A 206 -3.29 -26.80 -9.25
CA ASP A 206 -2.11 -27.66 -8.97
C ASP A 206 -2.07 -28.17 -7.50
N PRO A 207 -2.23 -29.49 -7.23
CA PRO A 207 -2.11 -30.02 -5.87
C PRO A 207 -0.64 -30.08 -5.42
N PRO A 208 -0.31 -29.74 -4.16
CA PRO A 208 1.08 -29.74 -3.70
C PRO A 208 1.67 -31.15 -3.74
N SER A 209 2.78 -31.30 -4.47
CA SER A 209 3.53 -32.56 -4.63
C SER A 209 4.52 -32.83 -3.49
N ASP A 210 4.94 -31.79 -2.76
CA ASP A 210 5.83 -31.87 -1.59
C ASP A 210 5.25 -31.08 -0.40
N PRO A 211 5.08 -31.71 0.78
CA PRO A 211 4.53 -31.07 1.98
C PRO A 211 5.52 -30.22 2.79
N SER A 212 6.76 -30.05 2.33
CA SER A 212 7.70 -29.16 3.02
C SER A 212 7.31 -27.68 2.83
N VAL A 213 7.32 -26.90 3.92
CA VAL A 213 7.05 -25.44 3.89
C VAL A 213 8.13 -24.68 3.08
N GLU A 214 9.27 -25.31 2.85
CA GLU A 214 10.43 -24.74 2.14
C GLU A 214 10.36 -24.93 0.62
N SER A 215 9.59 -25.92 0.14
CA SER A 215 9.32 -26.13 -1.30
C SER A 215 8.05 -25.38 -1.70
N LEU A 216 8.17 -24.07 -1.93
CA LEU A 216 7.11 -23.33 -2.62
C LEU A 216 6.88 -23.96 -4.01
N PRO A 217 5.63 -24.13 -4.47
CA PRO A 217 5.38 -24.62 -5.82
C PRO A 217 6.06 -23.70 -6.85
N GLU A 218 6.64 -24.29 -7.90
CA GLU A 218 7.31 -23.53 -8.98
C GLU A 218 6.35 -22.57 -9.70
N SER A 219 5.06 -22.91 -9.73
CA SER A 219 3.99 -22.06 -10.23
C SER A 219 3.19 -21.44 -9.07
N PRO A 220 2.91 -20.12 -9.09
CA PRO A 220 2.12 -19.50 -8.04
C PRO A 220 0.69 -20.10 -8.00
N PRO A 221 0.14 -20.38 -6.81
CA PRO A 221 -1.18 -20.99 -6.67
C PRO A 221 -2.29 -20.09 -7.25
N ALA A 222 -3.46 -20.64 -7.56
CA ALA A 222 -4.59 -19.90 -8.14
C ALA A 222 -5.01 -18.68 -7.30
N VAL A 223 -4.78 -18.72 -5.98
CA VAL A 223 -4.98 -17.57 -5.08
C VAL A 223 -4.05 -16.38 -5.38
N ALA A 224 -2.86 -16.63 -5.93
CA ALA A 224 -1.92 -15.57 -6.33
C ALA A 224 -2.53 -14.62 -7.37
N LYS A 225 -3.40 -15.14 -8.26
CA LYS A 225 -4.18 -14.32 -9.19
C LYS A 225 -5.01 -13.26 -8.47
N GLN A 226 -5.60 -13.59 -7.33
CA GLN A 226 -6.49 -12.68 -6.62
C GLN A 226 -5.71 -11.58 -5.91
N PHE A 227 -4.60 -11.92 -5.26
CA PHE A 227 -3.70 -10.93 -4.68
C PHE A 227 -3.06 -10.04 -5.75
N ALA A 228 -2.75 -10.59 -6.94
CA ALA A 228 -2.31 -9.81 -8.08
C ALA A 228 -3.40 -8.87 -8.61
N ALA A 229 -4.63 -9.37 -8.75
CA ALA A 229 -5.78 -8.56 -9.15
C ALA A 229 -6.01 -7.41 -8.17
N GLN A 230 -6.03 -7.70 -6.87
CA GLN A 230 -6.18 -6.70 -5.82
C GLN A 230 -5.07 -5.66 -5.88
N ALA A 231 -3.80 -6.07 -5.98
CA ALA A 231 -2.69 -5.14 -6.07
C ALA A 231 -2.79 -4.17 -7.26
N ILE A 232 -3.08 -4.70 -8.45
CA ILE A 232 -3.15 -3.90 -9.68
C ILE A 232 -4.40 -3.00 -9.67
N VAL A 233 -5.54 -3.51 -9.20
CA VAL A 233 -6.79 -2.75 -9.12
C VAL A 233 -6.66 -1.63 -8.10
N ASP A 234 -6.19 -1.91 -6.90
CA ASP A 234 -6.09 -0.96 -5.79
C ASP A 234 -5.09 0.15 -6.17
N PHE A 235 -3.86 -0.21 -6.54
CA PHE A 235 -2.83 0.76 -6.91
C PHE A 235 -3.23 1.65 -8.10
N TYR A 236 -3.85 1.07 -9.14
CA TYR A 236 -4.32 1.88 -10.28
C TYR A 236 -5.48 2.79 -9.89
N THR A 237 -6.33 2.37 -8.96
CA THR A 237 -7.42 3.19 -8.45
C THR A 237 -6.86 4.38 -7.67
N ASP A 238 -5.87 4.17 -6.80
CA ASP A 238 -5.19 5.27 -6.10
C ASP A 238 -4.52 6.24 -7.06
N TRP A 239 -3.88 5.73 -8.12
CA TRP A 239 -3.35 6.56 -9.18
C TRP A 239 -4.43 7.45 -9.81
N GLU A 240 -5.57 6.91 -10.26
CA GLU A 240 -6.61 7.68 -10.94
C GLU A 240 -7.36 8.66 -10.01
N GLU A 241 -7.71 8.20 -8.81
CA GLU A 241 -8.59 8.96 -7.90
C GLU A 241 -7.81 9.98 -7.05
N HIS A 242 -6.53 9.73 -6.80
CA HIS A 242 -5.73 10.56 -5.89
C HIS A 242 -4.49 11.13 -6.58
N TYR A 243 -3.49 10.30 -6.87
CA TYR A 243 -2.16 10.81 -7.18
C TYR A 243 -2.06 11.55 -8.51
N ARG A 244 -2.79 11.11 -9.53
CA ARG A 244 -2.79 11.77 -10.85
C ARG A 244 -3.27 13.21 -10.74
N ARG A 245 -4.24 13.47 -9.87
CA ARG A 245 -4.77 14.81 -9.61
C ARG A 245 -3.77 15.66 -8.82
N GLU A 246 -3.20 15.11 -7.74
CA GLU A 246 -2.21 15.83 -6.94
C GLU A 246 -0.99 16.22 -7.76
N LEU A 247 -0.48 15.29 -8.57
CA LEU A 247 0.65 15.52 -9.45
C LEU A 247 0.33 16.62 -10.49
N ALA A 248 -0.89 16.64 -11.04
CA ALA A 248 -1.31 17.68 -11.97
C ALA A 248 -1.41 19.07 -11.34
N ILE A 249 -1.87 19.15 -10.09
CA ILE A 249 -1.86 20.40 -9.31
C ILE A 249 -0.43 20.90 -9.14
N ALA A 250 0.49 20.03 -8.71
CA ALA A 250 1.90 20.39 -8.51
C ALA A 250 2.61 20.83 -9.81
N HIS A 251 2.23 20.26 -10.97
CA HIS A 251 2.73 20.68 -12.28
C HIS A 251 1.99 21.87 -12.90
N GLY A 252 0.84 22.25 -12.35
CA GLY A 252 -0.08 23.24 -12.94
C GLY A 252 -0.56 22.82 -14.34
N CYS A 253 -1.03 21.58 -14.50
CA CYS A 253 -1.59 21.03 -15.74
C CYS A 253 -2.90 20.28 -15.49
N SER A 254 -3.50 19.72 -16.54
CA SER A 254 -4.66 18.83 -16.39
C SER A 254 -4.18 17.42 -15.96
N PRO A 255 -4.90 16.72 -15.07
CA PRO A 255 -4.60 15.32 -14.77
C PRO A 255 -4.63 14.42 -16.01
N TYR A 256 -5.45 14.77 -17.00
CA TYR A 256 -5.57 14.02 -18.25
C TYR A 256 -4.40 14.20 -19.23
N ASP A 257 -3.51 15.17 -18.96
CA ASP A 257 -2.29 15.38 -19.75
C ASP A 257 -1.27 14.26 -19.49
N PHE A 258 -1.31 13.59 -18.33
CA PHE A 258 -0.45 12.44 -18.03
C PHE A 258 -0.84 11.21 -18.85
N GLN A 259 -0.24 11.04 -20.03
CA GLN A 259 -0.42 9.89 -20.91
C GLN A 259 0.77 8.92 -20.85
N ILE A 260 1.02 8.40 -19.66
CA ILE A 260 2.19 7.55 -19.40
C ILE A 260 1.86 6.09 -19.68
N ASP A 261 2.64 5.44 -20.55
CA ASP A 261 2.42 4.06 -20.98
C ASP A 261 2.40 3.08 -19.79
N TYR A 262 3.20 3.32 -18.74
CA TYR A 262 3.22 2.51 -17.53
C TYR A 262 1.84 2.38 -16.88
N PHE A 263 1.16 3.51 -16.64
CA PHE A 263 -0.20 3.49 -16.08
C PHE A 263 -1.24 3.03 -17.10
N GLY A 264 -1.00 3.28 -18.40
CA GLY A 264 -1.81 2.72 -19.48
C GLY A 264 -1.81 1.19 -19.50
N ASP A 265 -0.67 0.57 -19.23
CA ASP A 265 -0.55 -0.90 -19.12
C ASP A 265 -1.25 -1.43 -17.88
N LEU A 266 -1.08 -0.76 -16.73
CA LEU A 266 -1.80 -1.10 -15.50
C LEU A 266 -3.31 -1.02 -15.65
N ASN A 267 -3.82 -0.02 -16.37
CA ASN A 267 -5.24 0.06 -16.70
C ASN A 267 -5.70 -1.16 -17.50
N ARG A 268 -4.96 -1.57 -18.53
CA ARG A 268 -5.32 -2.74 -19.34
C ARG A 268 -5.35 -4.01 -18.51
N MET A 269 -4.36 -4.19 -17.63
CA MET A 269 -4.34 -5.31 -16.69
C MET A 269 -5.53 -5.28 -15.74
N ARG A 270 -5.85 -4.11 -15.16
CA ARG A 270 -7.04 -3.92 -14.34
C ARG A 270 -8.32 -4.30 -15.08
N GLN A 271 -8.48 -3.87 -16.34
CA GLN A 271 -9.66 -4.21 -17.14
C GLN A 271 -9.78 -5.73 -17.33
N ASP A 272 -8.68 -6.43 -17.58
CA ASP A 272 -8.70 -7.90 -17.71
C ASP A 272 -9.01 -8.59 -16.37
N TYR A 273 -8.49 -8.10 -15.24
CA TYR A 273 -8.86 -8.62 -13.93
C TYR A 273 -10.35 -8.42 -13.61
N VAL A 274 -10.86 -7.21 -13.81
CA VAL A 274 -12.24 -6.83 -13.44
C VAL A 274 -13.28 -7.42 -14.39
N HIS A 275 -13.05 -7.37 -15.70
CA HIS A 275 -14.04 -7.75 -16.70
C HIS A 275 -13.81 -9.13 -17.32
N ASN A 276 -12.55 -9.58 -17.41
CA ASN A 276 -12.18 -10.86 -18.00
C ASN A 276 -11.76 -11.92 -16.96
N ARG A 277 -12.06 -11.68 -15.67
CA ARG A 277 -11.78 -12.60 -14.54
C ARG A 277 -10.29 -12.98 -14.40
N GLY A 278 -9.41 -12.08 -14.84
CA GLY A 278 -7.96 -12.28 -14.86
C GLY A 278 -7.49 -13.17 -16.00
N VAL A 279 -8.24 -13.25 -17.11
CA VAL A 279 -7.77 -13.85 -18.37
C VAL A 279 -7.32 -12.74 -19.29
N CYS A 280 -6.09 -12.82 -19.80
CA CYS A 280 -5.49 -11.81 -20.64
C CYS A 280 -6.24 -11.67 -21.97
N SER A 281 -6.72 -10.46 -22.24
CA SER A 281 -7.39 -10.10 -23.49
C SER A 281 -6.92 -8.74 -23.97
N GLY A 282 -7.09 -7.69 -23.17
CA GLY A 282 -6.60 -6.34 -23.47
C GLY A 282 -5.12 -6.14 -23.14
N SER A 283 -4.63 -6.82 -22.12
CA SER A 283 -3.25 -6.69 -21.60
C SER A 283 -2.18 -7.21 -22.56
N VAL A 284 -2.56 -8.03 -23.56
CA VAL A 284 -1.66 -8.45 -24.65
C VAL A 284 -1.10 -7.25 -25.43
N HIS A 285 -1.77 -6.11 -25.34
CA HIS A 285 -1.37 -4.87 -26.00
C HIS A 285 -0.63 -3.90 -25.06
N CYS A 286 -0.18 -4.35 -23.88
CA CYS A 286 0.70 -3.55 -23.03
C CYS A 286 1.99 -3.17 -23.77
N ARG A 287 2.43 -1.93 -23.60
CA ARG A 287 3.58 -1.36 -24.31
C ARG A 287 4.89 -1.64 -23.60
N ARG A 288 4.90 -1.52 -22.27
CA ARG A 288 6.04 -1.76 -21.36
C ARG A 288 5.93 -3.13 -20.71
N LEU A 289 4.85 -3.42 -20.00
CA LEU A 289 4.68 -4.61 -19.15
C LEU A 289 4.10 -5.80 -19.94
N LYS A 290 4.95 -6.46 -20.75
CA LYS A 290 4.53 -7.53 -21.69
C LYS A 290 4.50 -8.92 -21.04
N TRP A 291 3.77 -9.05 -19.94
CA TRP A 291 3.82 -10.26 -19.10
C TRP A 291 3.02 -11.44 -19.63
N PHE A 292 1.95 -11.18 -20.37
CA PHE A 292 0.95 -12.19 -20.69
C PHE A 292 0.60 -12.19 -22.18
N SER A 293 0.39 -13.39 -22.72
CA SER A 293 -0.19 -13.64 -24.04
C SER A 293 -1.71 -13.73 -23.96
N ARG A 294 -2.38 -13.59 -25.10
CA ARG A 294 -3.85 -13.68 -25.18
C ARG A 294 -4.32 -15.06 -24.71
N GLY A 295 -5.26 -15.09 -23.77
CA GLY A 295 -5.82 -16.31 -23.19
C GLY A 295 -5.10 -16.79 -21.93
N ASP A 296 -3.95 -16.21 -21.60
CA ASP A 296 -3.22 -16.58 -20.39
C ASP A 296 -4.03 -16.23 -19.13
N LEU A 297 -3.96 -17.10 -18.13
CA LEU A 297 -4.38 -16.75 -16.78
C LEU A 297 -3.34 -15.81 -16.18
N MET A 298 -3.76 -14.60 -15.82
CA MET A 298 -2.86 -13.53 -15.38
C MET A 298 -2.38 -13.77 -13.94
N ILE A 299 -1.33 -14.58 -13.82
CA ILE A 299 -0.64 -14.85 -12.56
C ILE A 299 0.80 -14.32 -12.71
N PRO A 300 1.12 -13.13 -12.16
CA PRO A 300 2.46 -12.59 -12.24
C PRO A 300 3.48 -13.46 -11.50
N THR A 301 4.66 -13.59 -12.08
CA THR A 301 5.83 -14.19 -11.44
C THR A 301 6.56 -13.16 -10.56
N PRO A 302 7.45 -13.59 -9.64
CA PRO A 302 8.32 -12.66 -8.93
C PRO A 302 9.10 -11.71 -9.86
N GLN A 303 9.53 -12.20 -11.03
CA GLN A 303 10.22 -11.38 -12.02
C GLN A 303 9.34 -10.28 -12.61
N ASN A 304 8.03 -10.54 -12.78
CA ASN A 304 7.10 -9.50 -13.22
C ASN A 304 6.96 -8.38 -12.19
N TYR A 305 6.94 -8.69 -10.89
CA TYR A 305 6.92 -7.65 -9.85
C TYR A 305 8.23 -6.86 -9.77
N VAL A 306 9.38 -7.51 -10.00
CA VAL A 306 10.66 -6.81 -10.12
C VAL A 306 10.64 -5.86 -11.32
N GLU A 307 10.13 -6.31 -12.47
CA GLU A 307 9.97 -5.48 -13.67
C GLU A 307 9.03 -4.30 -13.41
N LEU A 308 7.90 -4.52 -12.73
CA LEU A 308 6.95 -3.47 -12.35
C LEU A 308 7.64 -2.35 -11.55
N LEU A 309 8.39 -2.72 -10.52
CA LEU A 309 9.11 -1.76 -9.67
C LEU A 309 10.26 -1.07 -10.42
N ALA A 310 10.98 -1.79 -11.26
CA ALA A 310 12.10 -1.24 -12.04
C ALA A 310 11.64 -0.33 -13.17
N ALA A 311 10.47 -0.59 -13.76
CA ALA A 311 9.87 0.21 -14.83
C ALA A 311 9.09 1.42 -14.32
N PHE A 312 9.04 1.66 -13.01
CA PHE A 312 8.31 2.77 -12.41
C PHE A 312 8.81 4.12 -12.98
N PRO A 313 7.94 4.96 -13.55
CA PRO A 313 8.33 6.02 -14.49
C PRO A 313 8.73 7.33 -13.78
N ILE A 314 9.71 7.29 -12.89
CA ILE A 314 10.13 8.44 -12.06
C ILE A 314 10.44 9.69 -12.91
N GLU A 315 11.32 9.56 -13.91
CA GLU A 315 11.74 10.72 -14.72
C GLU A 315 10.63 11.27 -15.61
N GLU A 316 9.70 10.41 -16.05
CA GLU A 316 8.55 10.83 -16.86
C GLU A 316 7.52 11.59 -16.00
N LEU A 317 7.32 11.15 -14.75
CA LEU A 317 6.44 11.83 -13.78
C LEU A 317 6.99 13.18 -13.32
N ARG A 318 8.31 13.35 -13.32
CA ARG A 318 8.97 14.64 -13.01
C ARG A 318 8.79 15.69 -14.09
N GLN A 319 8.44 15.29 -15.30
CA GLN A 319 8.28 16.21 -16.42
C GLN A 319 6.82 16.66 -16.52
N LYS A 320 6.62 17.97 -16.63
CA LYS A 320 5.30 18.52 -16.93
C LYS A 320 4.84 17.99 -18.28
N PRO A 321 3.71 17.26 -18.37
CA PRO A 321 3.25 16.70 -19.61
C PRO A 321 2.80 17.80 -20.58
N SER A 322 2.88 17.49 -21.89
CA SER A 322 2.28 18.36 -22.91
C SER A 322 0.75 18.30 -22.83
N PRO A 323 0.05 19.45 -23.00
CA PRO A 323 -1.41 19.45 -23.00
C PRO A 323 -2.00 18.47 -24.00
N ARG A 324 -2.98 17.70 -23.58
CA ARG A 324 -3.67 16.75 -24.45
C ARG A 324 -4.54 17.51 -25.45
N THR A 325 -4.13 17.51 -26.73
CA THR A 325 -4.86 18.18 -27.82
C THR A 325 -5.81 17.25 -28.58
N SER A 326 -5.86 15.95 -28.24
CA SER A 326 -6.61 14.96 -29.00
C SER A 326 -7.24 13.85 -28.14
N GLY A 327 -8.31 13.26 -28.67
CA GLY A 327 -9.09 12.19 -28.04
C GLY A 327 -10.36 12.69 -27.35
N THR A 328 -11.08 11.76 -26.73
CA THR A 328 -12.34 12.04 -26.02
C THR A 328 -12.12 12.05 -24.52
N ASP A 329 -12.92 12.86 -23.83
CA ASP A 329 -13.05 12.88 -22.37
C ASP A 329 -14.50 12.54 -21.99
N ARG A 330 -14.70 11.98 -20.80
CA ARG A 330 -16.04 11.68 -20.29
C ARG A 330 -16.62 12.93 -19.64
N VAL A 331 -17.66 13.47 -20.26
CA VAL A 331 -18.43 14.56 -19.65
C VAL A 331 -19.41 13.97 -18.64
N SER A 332 -19.21 14.25 -17.34
CA SER A 332 -20.16 13.88 -16.29
C SER A 332 -21.32 14.88 -16.24
N ILE A 333 -22.38 14.62 -17.01
CA ILE A 333 -23.57 15.48 -17.11
C ILE A 333 -24.74 14.85 -16.35
N ARG A 334 -25.52 15.68 -15.65
CA ARG A 334 -26.84 15.29 -15.14
C ARG A 334 -27.91 15.82 -16.08
N ALA A 335 -28.62 14.93 -16.76
CA ALA A 335 -29.77 15.25 -17.60
C ALA A 335 -31.00 14.46 -17.11
N SER A 336 -32.20 14.92 -17.46
CA SER A 336 -33.42 14.20 -17.11
C SER A 336 -33.50 12.87 -17.88
N ILE A 337 -34.04 11.83 -17.24
CA ILE A 337 -34.18 10.49 -17.86
C ILE A 337 -34.91 10.55 -19.22
N PRO A 338 -35.98 11.34 -19.42
CA PRO A 338 -36.64 11.44 -20.73
C PRO A 338 -35.71 11.94 -21.84
N VAL A 339 -34.92 12.99 -21.55
CA VAL A 339 -33.98 13.57 -22.51
C VAL A 339 -32.87 12.59 -22.87
N ILE A 340 -32.34 11.86 -21.88
CA ILE A 340 -31.32 10.82 -22.14
C ILE A 340 -31.89 9.74 -23.06
N ARG A 341 -33.08 9.23 -22.77
CA ARG A 341 -33.71 8.16 -23.57
C ARG A 341 -34.00 8.61 -24.99
N GLU A 342 -34.53 9.81 -25.16
CA GLU A 342 -34.81 10.39 -26.48
C GLU A 342 -33.53 10.60 -27.28
N PHE A 343 -32.48 11.15 -26.65
CA PHE A 343 -31.16 11.28 -27.26
C PHE A 343 -30.59 9.92 -27.68
N GLU A 344 -30.60 8.91 -26.81
CA GLU A 344 -30.08 7.58 -27.13
C GLU A 344 -30.84 6.91 -28.28
N GLN A 345 -32.16 7.12 -28.35
CA GLN A 345 -33.00 6.61 -29.43
C GLN A 345 -32.66 7.29 -30.77
N LEU A 346 -32.55 8.63 -30.80
CA LEU A 346 -32.21 9.37 -32.00
C LEU A 346 -30.76 9.10 -32.45
N ALA A 347 -29.82 9.08 -31.51
CA ALA A 347 -28.41 8.80 -31.79
C ALA A 347 -28.23 7.40 -32.39
N GLY A 348 -28.97 6.40 -31.90
CA GLY A 348 -28.94 5.03 -32.44
C GLY A 348 -29.57 4.88 -33.83
N GLN A 349 -30.35 5.86 -34.31
CA GLN A 349 -30.96 5.86 -35.63
C GLN A 349 -30.15 6.62 -36.68
N VAL A 350 -29.38 7.64 -36.26
CA VAL A 350 -28.79 8.65 -37.16
C VAL A 350 -27.26 8.58 -37.24
N ARG A 351 -26.59 7.93 -36.26
CA ARG A 351 -25.13 7.87 -36.18
C ARG A 351 -24.64 6.45 -35.89
N GLU A 352 -23.41 6.17 -36.31
CA GLU A 352 -22.73 4.89 -36.02
C GLU A 352 -22.34 4.77 -34.54
N SER A 353 -22.11 5.89 -33.84
CA SER A 353 -21.84 5.90 -32.42
C SER A 353 -22.59 7.01 -31.66
N LYS A 354 -23.02 6.69 -30.42
CA LYS A 354 -23.64 7.66 -29.50
C LYS A 354 -22.69 8.82 -29.15
N SER A 355 -21.39 8.56 -29.16
CA SER A 355 -20.36 9.57 -28.88
C SER A 355 -20.28 10.62 -29.98
N ASP A 356 -20.43 10.22 -31.24
CA ASP A 356 -20.40 11.17 -32.37
C ASP A 356 -21.63 12.08 -32.34
N ALA A 357 -22.81 11.51 -32.07
CA ALA A 357 -24.04 12.28 -31.88
C ALA A 357 -23.92 13.31 -30.74
N LEU A 358 -23.23 12.94 -29.65
CA LEU A 358 -23.01 13.84 -28.51
C LEU A 358 -22.03 14.96 -28.87
N ASN A 359 -20.92 14.64 -29.55
CA ASN A 359 -19.93 15.63 -29.97
C ASN A 359 -20.53 16.65 -30.93
N GLU A 360 -21.34 16.20 -31.88
CA GLU A 360 -22.07 17.07 -32.81
C GLU A 360 -23.06 17.98 -32.07
N ALA A 361 -23.90 17.41 -31.20
CA ALA A 361 -24.86 18.20 -30.42
C ALA A 361 -24.17 19.27 -29.55
N LEU A 362 -23.03 18.94 -28.94
CA LEU A 362 -22.24 19.90 -28.17
C LEU A 362 -21.58 20.95 -29.08
N SER A 363 -21.05 20.55 -30.24
CA SER A 363 -20.42 21.46 -31.20
C SER A 363 -21.44 22.45 -31.77
N ASP A 364 -22.63 21.99 -32.14
CA ASP A 364 -23.73 22.81 -32.62
C ASP A 364 -24.20 23.78 -31.55
N TRP A 365 -24.32 23.31 -30.31
CA TRP A 365 -24.66 24.16 -29.17
C TRP A 365 -23.61 25.25 -28.93
N ILE A 366 -22.31 24.91 -28.98
CA ILE A 366 -21.22 25.89 -28.84
C ILE A 366 -21.27 26.89 -30.00
N ALA A 367 -21.37 26.44 -31.24
CA ALA A 367 -21.41 27.30 -32.42
C ALA A 367 -22.61 28.28 -32.38
N GLY A 368 -23.78 27.81 -31.93
CA GLY A 368 -24.97 28.63 -31.79
C GLY A 368 -24.95 29.63 -30.63
N ASN A 369 -24.04 29.47 -29.67
CA ASN A 369 -23.94 30.31 -28.46
C ASN A 369 -22.59 31.05 -28.34
N THR A 370 -21.68 30.89 -29.29
CA THR A 370 -20.47 31.70 -29.36
C THR A 370 -20.86 33.07 -29.89
N ILE A 371 -21.03 34.04 -28.98
CA ILE A 371 -21.21 35.45 -29.35
C ILE A 371 -19.99 35.85 -30.18
N ALA A 372 -20.21 36.32 -31.41
CA ALA A 372 -19.17 36.97 -32.20
C ALA A 372 -18.63 38.13 -31.36
N GLY A 373 -17.43 37.97 -30.81
CA GLY A 373 -16.76 39.02 -30.05
C GLY A 373 -16.48 40.21 -30.95
N GLU A 374 -17.11 41.34 -30.63
CA GLU A 374 -16.62 42.70 -30.86
C GLU A 374 -15.40 42.99 -29.99
#